data_AF-A0A968TKP8-F1
#
_entry.id   AF-A0A968TKP8-F1
#
_cell.length_a   1.000
_cell.length_b   1.000
_cell.length_c   1.000
_cell.angle_alpha   90.00
_cell.angle_beta   90.00
_cell.angle_gamma   90.00
#
_symmetry.space_group_name_H-M   'P 1'
#
loop_
_entity.id
_entity.type
_entity.pdbx_description
1 polymer ?
#
loop_
_entity_poly.entity_id
_entity_poly.type
_entity_poly.pdbx_seq_one_letter_code
_entity_poly.pdbx_strand_id
1 'polypeptide(L)'
;MLRSNLMSGDIFLEASDEKTPPDRLDGIYQQNRNRGYRQRLISAIAANPNSSLELLKQLFINEPGMANIIIDNPVASLLLLENFNLFKEWVIEGQNRIFLYQQISPELQKIALSTENQGVWWELVKLKTTQTEVIDSIANSLSWSAKKPPNNIETLIKQEIAKNPNTSIQTLIKILKKQR
;
A
#
# COMPACT_ATOMS: atom_id res chain seq x y z
N MET A 1 24.14 27.64 -14.01
CA MET A 1 23.40 26.39 -13.75
C MET A 1 23.84 25.63 -12.48
N LEU A 2 24.70 26.18 -11.61
CA LEU A 2 25.23 25.45 -10.42
C LEU A 2 24.42 25.62 -9.12
N ARG A 3 23.41 26.51 -9.07
CA ARG A 3 22.64 26.79 -7.85
C ARG A 3 21.54 25.76 -7.53
N SER A 4 21.07 24.97 -8.50
CA SER A 4 19.96 24.04 -8.27
C SER A 4 20.35 22.78 -7.50
N ASN A 5 21.60 22.31 -7.64
CA ASN A 5 22.06 21.07 -6.98
C ASN A 5 22.41 21.27 -5.50
N LEU A 6 22.87 22.46 -5.10
CA LEU A 6 23.15 22.77 -3.69
C LEU A 6 21.84 22.87 -2.89
N MET A 7 20.84 23.57 -3.43
CA MET A 7 19.52 23.73 -2.79
C MET A 7 18.77 22.40 -2.59
N SER A 8 18.94 21.42 -3.48
CA SER A 8 18.32 20.10 -3.32
C SER A 8 18.97 19.25 -2.22
N GLY A 9 20.26 19.46 -1.94
CA GLY A 9 20.97 18.76 -0.87
C GLY A 9 20.50 19.22 0.51
N ASP A 10 20.42 20.54 0.70
CA ASP A 10 20.04 21.16 1.97
C ASP A 10 18.60 20.78 2.38
N ILE A 11 17.66 20.78 1.43
CA ILE A 11 16.26 20.41 1.71
C ILE A 11 16.12 18.92 2.04
N PHE A 12 16.92 18.04 1.43
CA PHE A 12 16.89 16.62 1.76
C PHE A 12 17.44 16.36 3.17
N LEU A 13 18.55 17.01 3.52
CA LEU A 13 19.11 16.92 4.86
C LEU A 13 18.12 17.42 5.91
N GLU A 14 17.44 18.53 5.64
CA GLU A 14 16.39 19.06 6.51
C GLU A 14 15.21 18.07 6.61
N ALA A 15 14.73 17.50 5.51
CA ALA A 15 13.63 16.53 5.54
C ALA A 15 13.98 15.21 6.27
N SER A 16 15.26 14.82 6.29
CA SER A 16 15.74 13.63 7.00
C SER A 16 16.13 13.90 8.45
N ASP A 17 16.20 15.16 8.90
CA ASP A 17 16.52 15.49 10.27
C ASP A 17 15.31 15.21 11.18
N GLU A 18 15.49 14.31 12.16
CA GLU A 18 14.50 13.94 13.17
C GLU A 18 14.08 15.11 14.08
N LYS A 19 14.76 16.26 14.01
CA LYS A 19 14.39 17.49 14.72
C LYS A 19 13.58 18.46 13.88
N THR A 20 13.42 18.19 12.59
CA THR A 20 12.61 19.07 11.72
C THR A 20 11.16 19.01 12.17
N PRO A 21 10.52 20.17 12.46
CA PRO A 21 9.18 20.19 12.99
C PRO A 21 8.15 19.80 11.91
N PRO A 22 6.98 19.25 12.31
CA PRO A 22 5.95 18.79 11.37
C PRO A 22 5.54 19.83 10.33
N ASP A 23 5.24 21.06 10.76
CA ASP A 23 4.84 22.16 9.87
C ASP A 23 5.90 22.49 8.81
N ARG A 24 7.18 22.28 9.14
CA ARG A 24 8.27 22.49 8.20
C ARG A 24 8.35 21.36 7.17
N LEU A 25 8.15 20.11 7.57
CA LEU A 25 8.06 18.96 6.66
C LEU A 25 6.89 19.13 5.68
N ASP A 26 5.74 19.60 6.19
CA ASP A 26 4.58 19.98 5.38
C ASP A 26 4.95 21.06 4.36
N GLY A 27 5.58 22.15 4.80
CA GLY A 27 6.05 23.23 3.93
C GLY A 27 7.03 22.74 2.85
N ILE A 28 7.99 21.89 3.21
CA ILE A 28 8.96 21.29 2.28
C ILE A 28 8.23 20.45 1.22
N TYR A 29 7.27 19.63 1.63
CA TYR A 29 6.48 18.82 0.70
C TYR A 29 5.72 19.69 -0.29
N GLN A 30 4.94 20.67 0.20
CA GLN A 30 4.11 21.54 -0.65
C GLN A 30 4.94 22.34 -1.67
N GLN A 31 6.09 22.87 -1.24
CA GLN A 31 6.96 23.70 -2.09
C GLN A 31 7.69 22.90 -3.18
N ASN A 32 7.78 21.57 -3.03
CA ASN A 32 8.60 20.71 -3.89
C ASN A 32 7.83 19.60 -4.61
N ARG A 33 6.48 19.61 -4.58
CA ARG A 33 5.64 18.57 -5.21
C ARG A 33 5.95 18.29 -6.68
N ASN A 34 6.43 19.29 -7.44
CA ASN A 34 6.64 19.15 -8.89
C ASN A 34 8.11 19.07 -9.31
N ARG A 35 9.02 18.71 -8.39
CA ARG A 35 10.47 18.67 -8.65
C ARG A 35 10.92 17.30 -9.15
N GLY A 36 11.97 17.26 -9.97
CA GLY A 36 12.54 16.01 -10.52
C GLY A 36 13.11 15.04 -9.46
N TYR A 37 13.47 15.54 -8.27
CA TYR A 37 13.96 14.75 -7.14
C TYR A 37 12.85 14.40 -6.12
N ARG A 38 11.58 14.61 -6.47
CA ARG A 38 10.41 14.41 -5.58
C ARG A 38 10.45 13.08 -4.86
N GLN A 39 10.70 11.96 -5.55
CA GLN A 39 10.62 10.63 -4.94
C GLN A 39 11.54 10.46 -3.72
N ARG A 40 12.78 10.95 -3.81
CA ARG A 40 13.73 10.88 -2.69
C ARG A 40 13.30 11.77 -1.53
N LEU A 41 12.81 12.97 -1.85
CA LEU A 41 12.32 13.91 -0.84
C LEU A 41 11.10 13.38 -0.10
N ILE A 42 10.08 12.88 -0.83
CA ILE A 42 8.88 12.31 -0.19
C ILE A 42 9.22 11.07 0.63
N SER A 43 10.23 10.29 0.25
CA SER A 43 10.69 9.14 1.04
C SER A 43 11.33 9.59 2.35
N ALA A 44 12.15 10.66 2.32
CA ALA A 44 12.74 11.24 3.54
C ALA A 44 11.66 11.77 4.48
N ILE A 45 10.67 12.50 3.94
CA ILE A 45 9.53 13.00 4.71
C ILE A 45 8.73 11.82 5.28
N ALA A 46 8.36 10.84 4.45
CA ALA A 46 7.58 9.68 4.88
C ALA A 46 8.28 8.85 5.97
N ALA A 47 9.61 8.82 6.00
CA ALA A 47 10.40 8.12 7.01
C ALA A 47 10.67 8.97 8.27
N ASN A 48 10.44 10.29 8.22
CA ASN A 48 10.71 11.18 9.34
C ASN A 48 9.69 10.95 10.48
N PRO A 49 10.14 10.72 11.73
CA PRO A 49 9.24 10.44 12.85
C PRO A 49 8.34 11.63 13.24
N ASN A 50 8.70 12.87 12.84
CA ASN A 50 7.90 14.06 13.10
C ASN A 50 6.92 14.38 11.97
N SER A 51 6.81 13.55 10.93
CA SER A 51 5.81 13.78 9.89
C SER A 51 4.40 13.72 10.48
N SER A 52 3.60 14.74 10.17
CA SER A 52 2.24 14.84 10.69
C SER A 52 1.38 13.70 10.18
N LEU A 53 0.38 13.28 10.97
CA LEU A 53 -0.56 12.23 10.60
C LEU A 53 -1.23 12.52 9.25
N GLU A 54 -1.65 13.77 9.04
CA GLU A 54 -2.30 14.21 7.81
C GLU A 54 -1.34 14.13 6.61
N LEU A 55 -0.08 14.52 6.78
CA LEU A 55 0.95 14.39 5.73
C LEU A 55 1.20 12.91 5.40
N LEU A 56 1.36 12.06 6.42
CA LEU A 56 1.55 10.62 6.23
C LEU A 56 0.34 10.01 5.49
N LYS A 57 -0.89 10.35 5.86
CA LYS A 57 -2.10 9.92 5.15
C LYS A 57 -2.05 10.34 3.68
N GLN A 58 -1.75 11.61 3.42
CA GLN A 58 -1.68 12.13 2.05
C GLN A 58 -0.63 11.40 1.22
N LEU A 59 0.55 11.15 1.77
CA LEU A 59 1.62 10.43 1.09
C LEU A 59 1.22 8.96 0.86
N PHE A 60 0.60 8.30 1.84
CA PHE A 60 0.17 6.90 1.74
C PHE A 60 -0.81 6.68 0.59
N ILE A 61 -1.79 7.58 0.45
CA ILE A 61 -2.89 7.45 -0.52
C ILE A 61 -2.48 7.95 -1.91
N ASN A 62 -1.73 9.05 -1.97
CA ASN A 62 -1.52 9.78 -3.23
C ASN A 62 -0.14 9.58 -3.85
N GLU A 63 0.85 9.13 -3.09
CA GLU A 63 2.20 8.91 -3.61
C GLU A 63 2.46 7.41 -3.76
N PRO A 64 2.48 6.90 -5.00
CA PRO A 64 2.78 5.49 -5.24
C PRO A 64 4.12 5.10 -4.58
N GLY A 65 4.11 3.94 -3.91
CA GLY A 65 5.32 3.35 -3.32
C GLY A 65 5.70 3.89 -1.95
N MET A 66 4.96 4.86 -1.40
CA MET A 66 5.18 5.36 -0.04
C MET A 66 4.57 4.47 1.03
N ALA A 67 3.57 3.66 0.71
CA ALA A 67 2.82 2.87 1.70
C ALA A 67 3.72 1.98 2.57
N ASN A 68 4.74 1.33 1.98
CA ASN A 68 5.70 0.52 2.75
C ASN A 68 6.54 1.39 3.70
N ILE A 69 7.07 2.52 3.22
CA ILE A 69 7.91 3.42 4.01
C ILE A 69 7.12 3.97 5.21
N ILE A 70 5.85 4.29 5.00
CA ILE A 70 4.98 4.84 6.05
C ILE A 70 4.60 3.79 7.08
N ILE A 71 4.37 2.54 6.68
CA ILE A 71 4.16 1.44 7.64
C ILE A 71 5.40 1.19 8.49
N ASP A 72 6.59 1.38 7.91
CA ASP A 72 7.86 1.26 8.60
C ASP A 72 8.27 2.54 9.37
N ASN A 73 7.47 3.61 9.30
CA ASN A 73 7.75 4.85 10.03
C ASN A 73 7.67 4.57 11.55
N PRO A 74 8.62 5.06 12.37
CA PRO A 74 8.59 4.87 13.82
C PRO A 74 7.28 5.29 14.50
N VAL A 75 6.61 6.32 13.98
CA VAL A 75 5.33 6.79 14.51
C VAL A 75 4.16 5.85 14.18
N ALA A 76 4.26 5.02 13.13
CA ALA A 76 3.17 4.15 12.68
C ALA A 76 2.73 3.16 13.76
N SER A 77 3.67 2.66 14.57
CA SER A 77 3.35 1.79 15.70
C SER A 77 2.50 2.49 16.76
N LEU A 78 2.76 3.77 17.02
CA LEU A 78 1.96 4.58 17.95
C LEU A 78 0.56 4.87 17.38
N LEU A 79 0.50 5.19 16.08
CA LEU A 79 -0.77 5.42 15.39
C LEU A 79 -1.67 4.18 15.39
N LEU A 80 -1.08 2.99 15.25
CA LEU A 80 -1.81 1.71 15.35
C LEU A 80 -2.34 1.43 16.76
N LEU A 81 -1.61 1.84 17.81
CA LEU A 81 -2.08 1.73 19.19
C LEU A 81 -3.26 2.66 19.45
N GLU A 82 -3.26 3.86 18.86
CA GLU A 82 -4.35 4.83 18.98
C GLU A 82 -5.58 4.41 18.16
N ASN A 83 -5.37 3.97 16.90
CA ASN A 83 -6.42 3.48 16.02
C ASN A 83 -5.95 2.29 15.18
N PHE A 84 -6.33 1.08 15.63
CA PHE A 84 -5.97 -0.18 14.95
C PHE A 84 -6.51 -0.32 13.52
N ASN A 85 -7.54 0.46 13.15
CA ASN A 85 -8.14 0.43 11.81
C ASN A 85 -7.56 1.49 10.87
N LEU A 86 -6.71 2.40 11.35
CA LEU A 86 -6.24 3.56 10.58
C LEU A 86 -5.69 3.16 9.21
N PHE A 87 -4.75 2.22 9.17
CA PHE A 87 -4.17 1.77 7.90
C PHE A 87 -5.15 0.97 7.03
N LYS A 88 -6.16 0.31 7.62
CA LYS A 88 -7.20 -0.36 6.83
C LYS A 88 -8.03 0.68 6.08
N GLU A 89 -8.43 1.74 6.77
CA GLU A 89 -9.16 2.87 6.17
C GLU A 89 -8.35 3.49 5.03
N TRP A 90 -7.06 3.74 5.25
CA TRP A 90 -6.20 4.32 4.22
C TRP A 90 -5.99 3.38 3.03
N VAL A 91 -5.90 2.07 3.25
CA VAL A 91 -5.83 1.07 2.16
C VAL A 91 -7.12 1.06 1.35
N ILE A 92 -8.28 1.13 2.02
CA ILE A 92 -9.58 1.21 1.35
C ILE A 92 -9.76 2.53 0.60
N GLU A 93 -9.18 3.63 1.09
CA GLU A 93 -9.25 4.94 0.44
C GLU A 93 -8.29 5.03 -0.76
N GLY A 94 -7.07 4.51 -0.65
CA GLY A 94 -6.06 4.56 -1.70
C GLY A 94 -6.19 3.49 -2.78
N GLN A 95 -6.78 2.33 -2.45
CA GLN A 95 -6.98 1.15 -3.32
C GLN A 95 -5.91 1.00 -4.40
N ASN A 96 -6.31 1.16 -5.67
CA ASN A 96 -5.49 0.95 -6.86
C ASN A 96 -4.16 1.72 -6.83
N ARG A 97 -4.10 2.91 -6.20
CA ARG A 97 -2.87 3.74 -6.15
C ARG A 97 -1.76 3.08 -5.33
N ILE A 98 -2.12 2.44 -4.23
CA ILE A 98 -1.17 1.77 -3.33
C ILE A 98 -0.53 0.57 -4.03
N PHE A 99 -1.31 -0.15 -4.84
CA PHE A 99 -0.89 -1.37 -5.53
C PHE A 99 -0.27 -1.12 -6.93
N LEU A 100 -0.12 0.15 -7.36
CA LEU A 100 0.46 0.49 -8.67
C LEU A 100 1.88 -0.06 -8.83
N TYR A 101 2.68 0.02 -7.76
CA TYR A 101 3.98 -0.64 -7.74
C TYR A 101 3.79 -2.07 -7.24
N GLN A 102 4.20 -3.03 -8.06
CA GLN A 102 3.97 -4.45 -7.83
C GLN A 102 4.74 -5.04 -6.64
N GLN A 103 5.22 -4.21 -5.72
CA GLN A 103 5.98 -4.62 -4.56
C GLN A 103 5.42 -3.91 -3.31
N ILE A 104 4.61 -4.67 -2.57
CA ILE A 104 4.09 -4.28 -1.27
C ILE A 104 4.65 -5.22 -0.20
N SER A 105 4.93 -4.69 0.98
CA SER A 105 5.50 -5.48 2.08
C SER A 105 4.52 -6.56 2.54
N PRO A 106 5.02 -7.68 3.12
CA PRO A 106 4.17 -8.68 3.76
C PRO A 106 3.19 -8.08 4.78
N GLU A 107 3.63 -7.06 5.52
CA GLU A 107 2.78 -6.39 6.52
C GLU A 107 1.63 -5.62 5.86
N LEU A 108 1.92 -4.86 4.81
CA LEU A 108 0.88 -4.18 4.04
C LEU A 108 -0.09 -5.17 3.37
N GLN A 109 0.40 -6.34 2.92
CA GLN A 109 -0.47 -7.41 2.40
C GLN A 109 -1.44 -7.93 3.47
N LYS A 110 -0.96 -8.14 4.70
CA LYS A 110 -1.81 -8.57 5.83
C LYS A 110 -2.84 -7.51 6.21
N ILE A 111 -2.43 -6.24 6.28
CA ILE A 111 -3.34 -5.11 6.52
C ILE A 111 -4.42 -5.09 5.43
N ALA A 112 -4.02 -5.15 4.15
CA ALA A 112 -4.92 -5.16 3.01
C ALA A 112 -5.87 -6.37 3.02
N LEU A 113 -5.39 -7.57 3.36
CA LEU A 113 -6.23 -8.76 3.55
C LEU A 113 -7.30 -8.52 4.63
N SER A 114 -6.89 -7.95 5.76
CA SER A 114 -7.76 -7.69 6.92
C SER A 114 -8.80 -6.58 6.73
N THR A 115 -8.80 -5.90 5.58
CA THR A 115 -9.84 -4.92 5.21
C THR A 115 -11.17 -5.58 4.85
N GLU A 116 -11.15 -6.87 4.48
CA GLU A 116 -12.29 -7.61 3.93
C GLU A 116 -12.97 -6.93 2.72
N ASN A 117 -12.26 -6.01 2.08
CA ASN A 117 -12.75 -5.24 0.96
C ASN A 117 -12.38 -5.95 -0.34
N GLN A 118 -13.39 -6.36 -1.12
CA GLN A 118 -13.17 -7.07 -2.38
C GLN A 118 -12.39 -6.26 -3.42
N GLY A 119 -12.49 -4.92 -3.42
CA GLY A 119 -11.69 -4.03 -4.26
C GLY A 119 -10.20 -4.11 -3.93
N VAL A 120 -9.88 -4.12 -2.63
CA VAL A 120 -8.51 -4.29 -2.15
C VAL A 120 -8.00 -5.70 -2.45
N TRP A 121 -8.81 -6.73 -2.20
CA TRP A 121 -8.44 -8.11 -2.51
C TRP A 121 -8.19 -8.34 -4.01
N TRP A 122 -8.98 -7.69 -4.87
CA TRP A 122 -8.78 -7.70 -6.31
C TRP A 122 -7.40 -7.17 -6.70
N GLU A 123 -6.99 -6.05 -6.13
CA GLU A 123 -5.65 -5.50 -6.38
C GLU A 123 -4.54 -6.40 -5.82
N LEU A 124 -4.73 -7.00 -4.63
CA LEU A 124 -3.77 -7.95 -4.06
C LEU A 124 -3.54 -9.17 -4.98
N VAL A 125 -4.60 -9.83 -5.45
CA VAL A 125 -4.43 -11.07 -6.24
C VAL A 125 -3.83 -10.83 -7.62
N LYS A 126 -3.83 -9.59 -8.14
CA LYS A 126 -3.14 -9.22 -9.37
C LYS A 126 -1.61 -9.13 -9.21
N LEU A 127 -1.12 -8.91 -8.00
CA LEU A 127 0.32 -8.77 -7.76
C LEU A 127 1.01 -10.14 -7.77
N LYS A 128 2.05 -10.26 -8.59
CA LYS A 128 2.89 -11.48 -8.66
C LYS A 128 3.73 -11.71 -7.40
N THR A 129 3.82 -10.72 -6.53
CA THR A 129 4.55 -10.78 -5.26
C THR A 129 3.64 -11.06 -4.06
N THR A 130 2.33 -11.23 -4.27
CA THR A 130 1.43 -11.54 -3.15
C THR A 130 1.78 -12.90 -2.60
N GLN A 131 1.90 -12.97 -1.27
CA GLN A 131 2.27 -14.19 -0.57
C GLN A 131 1.20 -15.26 -0.76
N THR A 132 1.64 -16.51 -0.90
CA THR A 132 0.74 -17.66 -1.08
C THR A 132 -0.31 -17.74 0.03
N GLU A 133 0.07 -17.49 1.30
CA GLU A 133 -0.89 -17.54 2.41
C GLU A 133 -1.99 -16.47 2.29
N VAL A 134 -1.67 -15.31 1.72
CA VAL A 134 -2.63 -14.22 1.50
C VAL A 134 -3.61 -14.60 0.40
N ILE A 135 -3.11 -15.15 -0.72
CA ILE A 135 -3.95 -15.63 -1.84
C ILE A 135 -4.88 -16.75 -1.36
N ASP A 136 -4.34 -17.71 -0.62
CA ASP A 136 -5.11 -18.84 -0.10
C ASP A 136 -6.18 -18.38 0.90
N SER A 137 -5.85 -17.41 1.76
CA SER A 137 -6.82 -16.76 2.66
C SER A 137 -7.96 -16.12 1.89
N ILE A 138 -7.66 -15.33 0.84
CA ILE A 138 -8.70 -14.72 -0.02
C ILE A 138 -9.54 -15.84 -0.65
N ALA A 139 -8.92 -16.85 -1.26
CA ALA A 139 -9.63 -17.95 -1.92
C ALA A 139 -10.59 -18.70 -0.97
N ASN A 140 -10.21 -18.83 0.30
CA ASN A 140 -11.03 -19.47 1.33
C ASN A 140 -12.24 -18.63 1.75
N SER A 141 -12.12 -17.30 1.71
CA SER A 141 -13.20 -16.36 2.03
C SER A 141 -14.23 -16.18 0.91
N LEU A 142 -13.93 -16.59 -0.33
CA LEU A 142 -14.86 -16.46 -1.45
C LEU A 142 -15.87 -17.62 -1.53
N SER A 143 -17.08 -17.29 -2.00
CA SER A 143 -18.12 -18.28 -2.27
C SER A 143 -17.96 -18.86 -3.67
N TRP A 144 -17.69 -20.15 -3.81
CA TRP A 144 -17.44 -20.77 -5.12
C TRP A 144 -18.71 -21.24 -5.86
N SER A 145 -19.89 -20.72 -5.50
CA SER A 145 -21.14 -21.12 -6.17
C SER A 145 -21.24 -20.57 -7.60
N ALA A 146 -21.71 -21.40 -8.54
CA ALA A 146 -21.77 -21.10 -9.97
C ALA A 146 -22.87 -20.08 -10.37
N LYS A 147 -23.66 -19.56 -9.42
CA LYS A 147 -24.84 -18.73 -9.71
C LYS A 147 -24.55 -17.22 -9.78
N LYS A 148 -23.31 -16.78 -9.58
CA LYS A 148 -22.98 -15.35 -9.62
C LYS A 148 -22.75 -14.87 -11.05
N PRO A 149 -23.17 -13.63 -11.38
CA PRO A 149 -22.93 -13.06 -12.70
C PRO A 149 -21.42 -12.97 -13.01
N PRO A 150 -21.01 -13.16 -14.27
CA PRO A 150 -19.61 -13.26 -14.68
C PRO A 150 -18.78 -11.98 -14.42
N ASN A 151 -19.42 -10.83 -14.28
CA ASN A 151 -18.77 -9.53 -14.10
C ASN A 151 -18.84 -8.98 -12.67
N ASN A 152 -19.20 -9.81 -11.68
CA ASN A 152 -19.02 -9.43 -10.27
C ASN A 152 -17.52 -9.45 -9.94
N ILE A 153 -17.05 -8.48 -9.14
CA ILE A 153 -15.68 -8.40 -8.65
C ILE A 153 -15.18 -9.72 -8.05
N GLU A 154 -16.04 -10.47 -7.37
CA GLU A 154 -15.69 -11.79 -6.86
C GLU A 154 -15.32 -12.78 -7.95
N THR A 155 -16.03 -12.78 -9.08
CA THR A 155 -15.70 -13.63 -10.23
C THR A 155 -14.35 -13.25 -10.82
N LEU A 156 -14.06 -11.94 -10.90
CA LEU A 156 -12.76 -11.45 -11.33
C LEU A 156 -11.66 -11.94 -10.39
N ILE A 157 -11.80 -11.74 -9.08
CA ILE A 157 -10.84 -12.20 -8.06
C ILE A 157 -10.52 -13.69 -8.24
N LYS A 158 -11.55 -14.52 -8.44
CA LYS A 158 -11.35 -15.97 -8.66
C LYS A 158 -10.50 -16.27 -9.90
N GLN A 159 -10.70 -15.54 -11.00
CA GLN A 159 -9.93 -15.72 -12.22
C GLN A 159 -8.46 -15.33 -12.00
N GLU A 160 -8.19 -14.24 -11.29
CA GLU A 160 -6.81 -13.81 -11.01
C GLU A 160 -6.13 -14.72 -10.00
N ILE A 161 -6.84 -15.24 -8.99
CA ILE A 161 -6.31 -16.31 -8.13
C ILE A 161 -5.87 -17.49 -9.00
N ALA A 162 -6.66 -17.94 -9.97
CA ALA A 162 -6.28 -19.07 -10.81
C ALA A 162 -5.03 -18.80 -11.69
N LYS A 163 -4.75 -17.54 -12.03
CA LYS A 163 -3.60 -17.14 -12.86
C LYS A 163 -2.36 -16.75 -12.05
N ASN A 164 -2.51 -16.42 -10.77
CA ASN A 164 -1.41 -15.93 -9.97
C ASN A 164 -0.36 -17.04 -9.74
N PRO A 165 0.94 -16.78 -10.02
CA PRO A 165 1.99 -17.80 -9.90
C PRO A 165 2.19 -18.32 -8.47
N ASN A 166 1.75 -17.57 -7.46
CA ASN A 166 1.91 -17.94 -6.05
C ASN A 166 0.67 -18.65 -5.49
N THR A 167 -0.36 -18.92 -6.30
CA THR A 167 -1.53 -19.68 -5.85
C THR A 167 -1.14 -21.12 -5.59
N SER A 168 -1.48 -21.63 -4.40
CA SER A 168 -1.11 -23.00 -4.04
C SER A 168 -1.88 -24.01 -4.91
N ILE A 169 -1.23 -25.15 -5.19
CA ILE A 169 -1.85 -26.27 -5.92
C ILE A 169 -3.12 -26.74 -5.18
N GLN A 170 -3.10 -26.74 -3.85
CA GLN A 170 -4.26 -27.11 -3.04
C GLN A 170 -5.45 -26.18 -3.27
N THR A 171 -5.21 -24.87 -3.35
CA THR A 171 -6.22 -23.88 -3.70
C THR A 171 -6.75 -24.13 -5.11
N LEU A 172 -5.89 -24.33 -6.10
CA LEU A 172 -6.32 -24.64 -7.48
C LEU A 172 -7.19 -25.90 -7.56
N ILE A 173 -6.81 -26.98 -6.86
CA ILE A 173 -7.61 -28.22 -6.78
C ILE A 173 -8.99 -27.95 -6.15
N LYS A 174 -9.04 -27.15 -5.08
CA LYS A 174 -10.30 -26.79 -4.40
C LYS A 174 -11.22 -26.01 -5.32
N ILE A 175 -10.67 -25.10 -6.11
CA ILE A 175 -11.40 -24.32 -7.12
C ILE A 175 -12.03 -25.25 -8.15
N LEU A 176 -11.25 -26.17 -8.72
CA LEU A 176 -11.73 -27.12 -9.74
C LEU A 176 -12.83 -28.06 -9.21
N LYS A 177 -12.71 -28.52 -7.96
CA LYS A 177 -13.70 -29.42 -7.35
C LYS A 177 -15.05 -28.73 -7.08
N LYS A 178 -15.06 -27.43 -6.77
CA LYS A 178 -16.28 -26.68 -6.44
C LYS A 178 -17.03 -26.12 -7.65
N GLN A 179 -16.46 -26.24 -8.85
CA GLN A 179 -17.12 -25.86 -10.12
C GLN A 179 -17.97 -27.00 -10.72
N ARG A 180 -17.89 -28.21 -10.17
CA ARG A 180 -18.74 -29.35 -10.54
C ARG A 180 -20.00 -29.39 -9.69
#